data_AF-A0A350WQA6-F1
#
_entry.id   AF-A0A350WQA6-F1
#
_cell.length_a   1.000
_cell.length_b   1.000
_cell.length_c   1.000
_cell.angle_alpha   90.00
_cell.angle_beta   90.00
_cell.angle_gamma   90.00
#
_symmetry.space_group_name_H-M   'P 1'
#
loop_
_entity.id
_entity.type
_entity.pdbx_description
1 polymer ?
#
loop_
_entity_poly.entity_id
_entity_poly.type
_entity_poly.pdbx_seq_one_letter_code
_entity_poly.pdbx_strand_id
1 'polypeptide(L)'
;MTFFAFLGALSLSVLAFELLNVFQNAFSTFGGNRLSQYTSQPQAKRRSTWEALLVAVLPGRFDPDQAKNMGDVISLLRRAGYPYDTPGEFYAVAIRDFSTFLLVGGMLAGALAAMNIIVAAPVIAMIFILLGLRRPYVRLKTLAKKRAESLRNNMLIGLSVLSSLLSSGVGVQEALRRASTVGGPFCNLLGLLVARMEVEDFAKAIDVTRAHLPDPKDVEANLFLRDIYDFFANNRPVLSSVKGLQESVHRSVVEATEERAALVRQRAGLFGVMAVLGLVLAIIAPFTLAPGASAGVGSGLM
;
A
#
# COMPACT_ATOMS: atom_id res chain seq x y z
N MET A 1 -38.86 24.92 5.19
CA MET A 1 -37.96 24.46 4.11
C MET A 1 -36.56 24.05 4.59
N THR A 2 -36.03 24.62 5.68
CA THR A 2 -34.71 24.26 6.26
C THR A 2 -34.62 22.85 6.84
N PHE A 3 -35.72 22.34 7.42
CA PHE A 3 -35.76 20.98 8.00
C PHE A 3 -35.59 19.88 6.95
N PHE A 4 -36.17 20.03 5.75
CA PHE A 4 -36.02 19.06 4.66
C PHE A 4 -34.64 19.12 3.99
N ALA A 5 -34.02 20.30 3.91
CA ALA A 5 -32.63 20.43 3.44
C ALA A 5 -31.64 19.83 4.44
N PHE A 6 -31.89 20.01 5.75
CA PHE A 6 -31.12 19.38 6.81
C PHE A 6 -31.27 17.85 6.77
N LEU A 7 -32.49 17.33 6.67
CA LEU A 7 -32.75 15.88 6.49
C LEU A 7 -32.13 15.34 5.19
N GLY A 8 -32.15 16.10 4.11
CA GLY A 8 -31.48 15.74 2.85
C GLY A 8 -29.97 15.63 3.01
N ALA A 9 -29.33 16.61 3.65
CA ALA A 9 -27.90 16.59 3.95
C ALA A 9 -27.51 15.48 4.94
N LEU A 10 -28.36 15.20 5.93
CA LEU A 10 -28.20 14.09 6.89
C LEU A 10 -28.36 12.73 6.20
N SER A 11 -29.30 12.60 5.26
CA SER A 11 -29.47 11.37 4.48
C SER A 11 -28.29 11.15 3.53
N LEU A 12 -27.73 12.20 2.93
CA LEU A 12 -26.56 12.12 2.06
C LEU A 12 -25.28 11.81 2.84
N SER A 13 -25.12 12.35 4.05
CA SER A 13 -23.97 12.03 4.90
C SER A 13 -24.08 10.62 5.49
N VAL A 14 -25.28 10.17 5.87
CA VAL A 14 -25.52 8.78 6.29
C VAL A 14 -25.33 7.81 5.13
N LEU A 15 -25.79 8.14 3.92
CA LEU A 15 -25.61 7.30 2.72
C LEU A 15 -24.13 7.28 2.29
N ALA A 16 -23.41 8.40 2.38
CA ALA A 16 -21.97 8.45 2.17
C ALA A 16 -21.20 7.66 3.23
N PHE A 17 -21.65 7.68 4.48
CA PHE A 17 -21.07 6.93 5.59
C PHE A 17 -21.35 5.43 5.49
N GLU A 18 -22.57 5.04 5.10
CA GLU A 18 -22.95 3.66 4.78
C GLU A 18 -22.18 3.15 3.55
N LEU A 19 -22.03 3.96 2.50
CA LEU A 19 -21.18 3.60 1.36
C LEU A 19 -19.71 3.48 1.77
N LEU A 20 -19.20 4.35 2.63
CA LEU A 20 -17.84 4.25 3.18
C LEU A 20 -17.68 3.03 4.09
N ASN A 21 -18.69 2.67 4.88
CA ASN A 21 -18.68 1.50 5.76
C ASN A 21 -18.88 0.19 5.00
N VAL A 22 -19.71 0.16 3.95
CA VAL A 22 -19.84 -0.99 3.04
C VAL A 22 -18.56 -1.12 2.21
N PHE A 23 -17.95 -0.02 1.79
CA PHE A 23 -16.59 -0.04 1.23
C PHE A 23 -15.60 -0.59 2.26
N GLN A 24 -15.56 -0.07 3.49
CA GLN A 24 -14.65 -0.54 4.53
C GLN A 24 -14.89 -1.99 4.93
N ASN A 25 -16.13 -2.47 4.94
CA ASN A 25 -16.50 -3.87 5.23
C ASN A 25 -16.20 -4.82 4.07
N ALA A 26 -16.31 -4.35 2.83
CA ALA A 26 -15.77 -5.05 1.66
C ALA A 26 -14.23 -5.03 1.63
N PHE A 27 -13.58 -4.09 2.35
CA PHE A 27 -12.13 -4.01 2.56
C PHE A 27 -11.64 -4.69 3.85
N SER A 28 -12.50 -5.01 4.82
CA SER A 28 -12.12 -5.56 6.14
C SER A 28 -12.15 -7.08 6.21
N THR A 29 -12.51 -7.78 5.12
CA THR A 29 -12.32 -9.24 5.01
C THR A 29 -10.83 -9.68 5.01
N PHE A 30 -9.90 -8.78 5.30
CA PHE A 30 -8.46 -9.06 5.36
C PHE A 30 -7.84 -8.49 6.65
N GLY A 31 -8.27 -9.04 7.78
CA GLY A 31 -7.74 -8.69 9.09
C GLY A 31 -8.23 -9.63 10.18
N GLY A 32 -7.81 -10.91 10.14
CA GLY A 32 -8.10 -11.83 11.24
C GLY A 32 -7.83 -13.30 10.93
N ASN A 33 -6.71 -13.81 11.44
CA ASN A 33 -6.35 -15.22 11.63
C ASN A 33 -6.43 -16.16 10.42
N ARG A 34 -5.25 -16.64 10.00
CA ARG A 34 -4.86 -18.05 10.22
C ARG A 34 -3.39 -18.26 9.79
N LEU A 35 -2.55 -18.52 10.78
CA LEU A 35 -1.58 -19.61 10.65
C LEU A 35 -2.40 -20.87 10.36
N SER A 36 -2.61 -21.19 9.09
CA SER A 36 -3.16 -22.47 8.67
C SER A 36 -2.09 -23.22 7.90
N GLN A 37 -1.84 -24.44 8.38
CA GLN A 37 -0.85 -25.39 7.91
C GLN A 37 -0.77 -25.48 6.39
N TYR A 38 0.47 -25.54 5.92
CA TYR A 38 0.85 -25.98 4.58
C TYR A 38 0.10 -27.27 4.20
N THR A 39 -0.76 -27.17 3.20
CA THR A 39 -1.07 -28.30 2.31
C THR A 39 -0.97 -27.81 0.88
N SER A 40 0.12 -28.21 0.24
CA SER A 40 0.42 -27.98 -1.17
C SER A 40 -0.59 -28.75 -2.03
N GLN A 41 -1.68 -28.11 -2.42
CA GLN A 41 -2.48 -28.54 -3.57
C GLN A 41 -2.71 -27.33 -4.49
N PRO A 42 -2.44 -27.45 -5.80
CA PRO A 42 -2.80 -26.41 -6.75
C PRO A 42 -4.33 -26.43 -6.90
N GLN A 43 -5.03 -25.71 -6.03
CA GLN A 43 -6.43 -25.39 -6.29
C GLN A 43 -6.46 -24.44 -7.48
N ALA A 44 -6.67 -25.01 -8.67
CA ALA A 44 -7.14 -24.27 -9.83
C ALA A 44 -8.50 -23.67 -9.45
N LYS A 45 -8.47 -22.48 -8.86
CA LYS A 45 -9.64 -21.70 -8.45
C LYS A 45 -10.49 -21.53 -9.70
N ARG A 46 -11.69 -22.14 -9.72
CA ARG A 46 -12.64 -22.07 -10.83
C ARG A 46 -12.87 -20.61 -11.18
N ARG A 47 -12.29 -20.16 -12.31
CA ARG A 47 -12.51 -18.81 -12.84
C ARG A 47 -13.97 -18.68 -13.22
N SER A 48 -14.61 -17.57 -12.84
CA SER A 48 -16.00 -17.32 -13.25
C SER A 48 -16.07 -17.08 -14.77
N THR A 49 -17.19 -17.39 -15.41
CA THR A 49 -17.41 -17.14 -16.85
C THR A 49 -17.20 -15.67 -17.22
N TRP A 50 -17.49 -14.77 -16.29
CA TRP A 50 -17.22 -13.34 -16.38
C TRP A 50 -15.71 -13.01 -16.37
N GLU A 51 -14.93 -13.66 -15.51
CA GLU A 51 -13.46 -13.51 -15.48
C GLU A 51 -12.83 -14.02 -16.78
N ALA A 52 -13.34 -15.13 -17.33
CA ALA A 52 -12.88 -15.65 -18.62
C ALA A 52 -13.14 -14.67 -19.77
N LEU A 53 -14.29 -13.99 -19.76
CA LEU A 53 -14.64 -12.98 -20.75
C LEU A 53 -13.75 -11.72 -20.63
N LEU A 54 -13.45 -11.27 -19.41
CA LEU A 54 -12.53 -10.15 -19.19
C LEU A 54 -11.09 -10.48 -19.61
N VAL A 55 -10.63 -11.72 -19.40
CA VAL A 55 -9.34 -12.19 -19.90
C VAL A 55 -9.35 -12.27 -21.43
N ALA A 56 -10.45 -12.69 -22.06
CA ALA A 56 -10.56 -12.72 -23.52
C ALA A 56 -10.58 -11.32 -24.16
N VAL A 57 -11.18 -10.33 -23.50
CA VAL A 57 -11.26 -8.94 -23.99
C VAL A 57 -9.97 -8.16 -23.71
N LEU A 58 -9.29 -8.43 -22.60
CA LEU A 58 -8.06 -7.74 -22.17
C LEU A 58 -6.93 -8.74 -21.83
N PRO A 59 -6.50 -9.59 -22.79
CA PRO A 59 -5.55 -10.67 -22.53
C PRO A 59 -4.18 -10.13 -22.07
N GLY A 60 -3.70 -9.07 -22.72
CA GLY A 60 -2.41 -8.43 -22.35
C GLY A 60 -2.36 -7.77 -20.96
N ARG A 61 -3.46 -7.76 -20.20
CA ARG A 61 -3.53 -7.17 -18.85
C ARG A 61 -3.88 -8.16 -17.75
N PHE A 62 -4.68 -9.18 -18.05
CA PHE A 62 -5.23 -10.10 -17.04
C PHE A 62 -4.85 -11.56 -17.24
N ASP A 63 -4.30 -11.92 -18.40
CA ASP A 63 -3.80 -13.27 -18.64
C ASP A 63 -2.39 -13.41 -18.06
N PRO A 64 -2.13 -14.31 -17.10
CA PRO A 64 -0.79 -14.55 -16.58
C PRO A 64 0.21 -14.95 -17.68
N ASP A 65 -0.24 -15.63 -18.73
CA ASP A 65 0.64 -16.19 -19.77
C ASP A 65 0.91 -15.20 -20.92
N GLN A 66 0.09 -14.15 -21.07
CA GLN A 66 0.21 -13.14 -22.13
C GLN A 66 0.36 -11.70 -21.61
N ALA A 67 0.38 -11.49 -20.29
CA ALA A 67 0.48 -10.16 -19.72
C ALA A 67 1.85 -9.53 -20.02
N LYS A 68 1.82 -8.39 -20.72
CA LYS A 68 3.03 -7.60 -21.06
C LYS A 68 3.85 -7.14 -19.85
N ASN A 69 3.25 -7.13 -18.66
CA ASN A 69 3.86 -6.62 -17.43
C ASN A 69 4.18 -7.73 -16.41
N MET A 70 4.20 -9.00 -16.81
CA MET A 70 4.38 -10.12 -15.87
C MET A 70 5.71 -10.01 -15.11
N GLY A 71 6.81 -9.66 -15.80
CA GLY A 71 8.12 -9.45 -15.17
C GLY A 71 8.11 -8.33 -14.12
N ASP A 72 7.45 -7.21 -14.43
CA ASP A 72 7.30 -6.09 -13.50
C ASP A 72 6.46 -6.48 -12.27
N VAL A 73 5.37 -7.22 -12.47
CA VAL A 73 4.51 -7.71 -11.38
C VAL A 73 5.27 -8.70 -10.50
N ILE A 74 6.01 -9.65 -11.08
CA ILE A 74 6.85 -10.58 -10.32
C ILE A 74 7.89 -9.81 -9.50
N SER A 75 8.53 -8.81 -10.10
CA SER A 75 9.49 -7.96 -9.39
C SER A 75 8.82 -7.19 -8.24
N LEU A 76 7.60 -6.68 -8.43
CA LEU A 76 6.83 -5.97 -7.41
C LEU A 76 6.34 -6.90 -6.30
N LEU A 77 5.91 -8.12 -6.63
CA LEU A 77 5.51 -9.14 -5.65
C LEU A 77 6.69 -9.53 -4.78
N ARG A 78 7.85 -9.75 -5.39
CA ARG A 78 9.11 -10.04 -4.69
C ARG A 78 9.48 -8.90 -3.73
N ARG A 79 9.37 -7.65 -4.18
CA ARG A 79 9.62 -6.44 -3.36
C ARG A 79 8.61 -6.27 -2.24
N ALA A 80 7.33 -6.57 -2.48
CA ALA A 80 6.27 -6.50 -1.49
C ALA A 80 6.33 -7.63 -0.44
N GLY A 81 7.18 -8.65 -0.64
CA GLY A 81 7.33 -9.77 0.30
C GLY A 81 6.31 -10.88 0.08
N TYR A 82 5.92 -11.11 -1.17
CA TYR A 82 4.94 -12.14 -1.58
C TYR A 82 3.59 -12.03 -0.86
N PRO A 83 2.86 -10.91 -1.04
CA PRO A 83 1.50 -10.78 -0.50
C PRO A 83 0.47 -11.72 -1.16
N TYR A 84 0.86 -12.35 -2.28
CA TYR A 84 0.10 -13.36 -3.00
C TYR A 84 1.02 -14.54 -3.28
N ASP A 85 0.47 -15.76 -3.23
CA ASP A 85 1.26 -16.99 -3.35
C ASP A 85 1.75 -17.21 -4.78
N THR A 86 0.98 -16.74 -5.76
CA THR A 86 1.33 -16.84 -7.19
C THR A 86 1.00 -15.55 -7.95
N PRO A 87 1.70 -15.27 -9.07
CA PRO A 87 1.34 -14.17 -9.97
C PRO A 87 -0.11 -14.28 -10.49
N GLY A 88 -0.59 -15.51 -10.71
CA GLY A 88 -1.96 -15.76 -11.14
C GLY A 88 -3.02 -15.33 -10.12
N GLU A 89 -2.73 -15.46 -8.83
CA GLU A 89 -3.62 -14.99 -7.77
C GLU A 89 -3.72 -13.46 -7.75
N PHE A 90 -2.61 -12.75 -7.97
CA PHE A 90 -2.63 -11.30 -8.13
C PHE A 90 -3.54 -10.87 -9.29
N TYR A 91 -3.44 -11.54 -10.45
CA TYR A 91 -4.31 -11.24 -11.58
C TYR A 91 -5.78 -11.56 -11.30
N ALA A 92 -6.08 -12.65 -10.59
CA ALA A 92 -7.45 -12.95 -10.18
C ALA A 92 -8.04 -11.86 -9.27
N VAL A 93 -7.27 -11.37 -8.29
CA VAL A 93 -7.68 -10.24 -7.44
C VAL A 93 -7.81 -8.95 -8.24
N ALA A 94 -6.91 -8.70 -9.20
CA ALA A 94 -6.99 -7.54 -10.07
C ALA A 94 -8.25 -7.57 -10.97
N ILE A 95 -8.65 -8.74 -11.49
CA ILE A 95 -9.89 -8.91 -12.26
C ILE A 95 -11.10 -8.67 -11.35
N ARG A 96 -11.10 -9.20 -10.12
CA ARG A 96 -12.19 -8.97 -9.16
C ARG A 96 -12.32 -7.48 -8.82
N ASP A 97 -11.23 -6.82 -8.47
CA ASP A 97 -11.22 -5.38 -8.21
C ASP A 97 -11.72 -4.61 -9.44
N PHE A 98 -11.21 -4.92 -10.64
CA PHE A 98 -11.67 -4.29 -11.87
C PHE A 98 -13.17 -4.49 -12.10
N SER A 99 -13.69 -5.71 -11.91
CA SER A 99 -15.10 -6.02 -12.09
C SER A 99 -16.01 -5.23 -11.14
N THR A 100 -15.60 -5.04 -9.88
CA THR A 100 -16.36 -4.21 -8.93
C THR A 100 -16.40 -2.74 -9.35
N PHE A 101 -15.28 -2.18 -9.80
CA PHE A 101 -15.24 -0.81 -10.30
C PHE A 101 -16.03 -0.64 -11.61
N LEU A 102 -16.03 -1.65 -12.47
CA LEU A 102 -16.81 -1.64 -13.71
C LEU A 102 -18.31 -1.68 -13.40
N LEU A 103 -18.73 -2.51 -12.45
CA LEU A 103 -20.14 -2.60 -12.01
C LEU A 103 -20.59 -1.27 -11.38
N VAL A 104 -19.83 -0.74 -10.42
CA VAL A 104 -20.15 0.53 -9.75
C VAL A 104 -20.12 1.71 -10.73
N GLY A 105 -19.09 1.78 -11.58
CA GLY A 105 -18.97 2.81 -12.60
C GLY A 105 -20.08 2.73 -13.65
N GLY A 106 -20.46 1.53 -14.06
CA GLY A 106 -21.56 1.27 -14.98
C GLY A 106 -22.93 1.65 -14.40
N MET A 107 -23.18 1.31 -13.13
CA MET A 107 -24.41 1.71 -12.44
C MET A 107 -24.51 3.24 -12.28
N LEU A 108 -23.42 3.90 -11.87
CA LEU A 108 -23.39 5.36 -11.75
C LEU A 108 -23.54 6.06 -13.11
N ALA A 109 -22.87 5.57 -14.14
CA ALA A 109 -23.03 6.09 -15.50
C ALA A 109 -24.46 5.87 -16.03
N GLY A 110 -25.05 4.70 -15.77
CA GLY A 110 -26.43 4.40 -16.12
C GLY A 110 -27.45 5.28 -15.41
N ALA A 111 -27.24 5.55 -14.11
CA ALA A 111 -28.07 6.47 -13.34
C ALA A 111 -28.00 7.90 -13.90
N LEU A 112 -26.80 8.37 -14.27
CA LEU A 112 -26.62 9.70 -14.87
C LEU A 112 -27.24 9.81 -16.26
N ALA A 113 -27.14 8.75 -17.07
CA ALA A 113 -27.82 8.67 -18.35
C ALA A 113 -29.35 8.69 -18.18
N ALA A 114 -29.89 7.98 -17.19
CA ALA A 114 -31.32 8.01 -16.86
C ALA A 114 -31.79 9.38 -16.34
N MET A 115 -30.91 10.14 -15.68
CA MET A 115 -31.15 11.54 -15.28
C MET A 115 -30.92 12.55 -16.42
N ASN A 116 -30.74 12.09 -17.65
CA ASN A 116 -30.50 12.91 -18.85
C ASN A 116 -29.18 13.73 -18.81
N ILE A 117 -28.24 13.37 -17.93
CA ILE A 117 -26.89 13.96 -17.83
C ILE A 117 -25.92 13.12 -18.68
N ILE A 118 -26.22 13.03 -19.97
CA ILE A 118 -25.57 12.10 -20.92
C ILE A 118 -24.08 12.42 -21.10
N VAL A 119 -23.67 13.68 -20.97
CA VAL A 119 -22.27 14.10 -21.12
C VAL A 119 -21.39 13.64 -19.96
N ALA A 120 -21.94 13.52 -18.74
CA ALA A 120 -21.17 13.12 -17.55
C ALA A 120 -21.03 11.60 -17.42
N ALA A 121 -22.00 10.83 -17.96
CA ALA A 121 -22.00 9.37 -17.92
C ALA A 121 -20.71 8.72 -18.49
N PRO A 122 -20.21 9.06 -19.69
CA PRO A 122 -18.98 8.47 -20.23
C PRO A 122 -17.73 8.87 -19.45
N VAL A 123 -17.70 10.10 -18.91
CA VAL A 123 -16.58 10.60 -18.10
C VAL A 123 -16.47 9.79 -16.80
N ILE A 124 -17.59 9.57 -16.13
CA ILE A 124 -17.63 8.80 -14.88
C ILE A 124 -17.31 7.32 -15.13
N ALA A 125 -17.86 6.70 -16.18
CA ALA A 125 -17.48 5.35 -16.57
C ALA A 125 -15.96 5.22 -16.82
N MET A 126 -15.37 6.18 -17.55
CA MET A 126 -13.94 6.19 -17.84
C MET A 126 -13.09 6.31 -16.57
N ILE A 127 -13.46 7.18 -15.63
CA ILE A 127 -12.75 7.34 -14.35
C ILE A 127 -12.73 6.02 -13.57
N PHE A 128 -13.86 5.35 -13.45
CA PHE A 128 -13.98 4.10 -12.70
C PHE A 128 -13.21 2.94 -13.35
N ILE A 129 -13.22 2.85 -14.69
CA ILE A 129 -12.41 1.89 -15.44
C ILE A 129 -10.92 2.12 -15.18
N LEU A 130 -10.46 3.37 -15.26
CA LEU A 130 -9.05 3.72 -14.99
C LEU A 130 -8.64 3.43 -13.55
N LEU A 131 -9.52 3.70 -12.58
CA LEU A 131 -9.27 3.40 -11.16
C LEU A 131 -9.19 1.89 -10.92
N GLY A 132 -10.10 1.11 -11.49
CA GLY A 132 -10.09 -0.36 -11.39
C GLY A 132 -8.79 -0.97 -11.94
N LEU A 133 -8.26 -0.42 -13.04
CA LEU A 133 -7.00 -0.88 -13.63
C LEU A 133 -5.76 -0.47 -12.82
N ARG A 134 -5.75 0.74 -12.23
CA ARG A 134 -4.55 1.26 -11.53
C ARG A 134 -4.44 0.79 -10.09
N ARG A 135 -5.56 0.64 -9.39
CA ARG A 135 -5.58 0.36 -7.94
C ARG A 135 -4.77 -0.88 -7.51
N PRO A 136 -4.85 -2.06 -8.15
CA PRO A 136 -4.11 -3.24 -7.69
C PRO A 136 -2.59 -3.02 -7.75
N TYR A 137 -2.09 -2.34 -8.78
CA TYR A 137 -0.67 -1.99 -8.92
C TYR A 137 -0.22 -0.95 -7.90
N VAL A 138 -1.06 0.07 -7.64
CA VAL A 138 -0.77 1.08 -6.61
C VAL A 138 -0.71 0.42 -5.23
N ARG A 139 -1.61 -0.54 -4.93
CA ARG A 139 -1.57 -1.30 -3.68
C ARG A 139 -0.25 -2.05 -3.52
N LEU A 140 0.20 -2.81 -4.52
CA LEU A 140 1.50 -3.49 -4.47
C LEU A 140 2.66 -2.52 -4.24
N LYS A 141 2.66 -1.37 -4.93
CA LYS A 141 3.68 -0.33 -4.72
C LYS A 141 3.64 0.24 -3.30
N THR A 142 2.45 0.46 -2.74
CA THR A 142 2.33 0.92 -1.35
C THR A 142 2.79 -0.13 -0.35
N LEU A 143 2.54 -1.42 -0.59
CA LEU A 143 3.03 -2.51 0.25
C LEU A 143 4.55 -2.62 0.19
N ALA A 144 5.14 -2.55 -1.00
CA ALA A 144 6.59 -2.51 -1.17
C ALA A 144 7.21 -1.30 -0.45
N LYS A 145 6.60 -0.12 -0.57
CA LYS A 145 7.05 1.09 0.14
C LYS A 145 6.95 0.94 1.66
N LYS A 146 5.83 0.45 2.19
CA LYS A 146 5.68 0.15 3.62
C LYS A 146 6.72 -0.87 4.10
N ARG A 147 7.00 -1.89 3.29
CA ARG A 147 8.02 -2.89 3.60
C ARG A 147 9.42 -2.26 3.61
N ALA A 148 9.74 -1.36 2.68
CA ALA A 148 11.00 -0.61 2.68
C ALA A 148 11.16 0.24 3.96
N GLU A 149 10.11 0.93 4.37
CA GLU A 149 10.11 1.70 5.63
C GLU A 149 10.31 0.79 6.85
N SER A 150 9.62 -0.36 6.88
CA SER A 150 9.80 -1.35 7.96
C SER A 150 11.19 -1.99 7.94
N LEU A 151 11.80 -2.14 6.76
CA LEU A 151 13.15 -2.67 6.60
C LEU A 151 14.16 -1.73 7.25
N ARG A 152 14.09 -0.43 6.99
CA ARG A 152 14.98 0.56 7.60
C ARG A 152 14.90 0.55 9.13
N ASN A 153 13.70 0.50 9.68
CA ASN A 153 13.51 0.43 11.14
C ASN A 153 14.05 -0.89 11.72
N ASN A 154 13.81 -2.02 11.05
CA ASN A 154 14.29 -3.33 11.48
C ASN A 154 15.81 -3.49 11.26
N MET A 155 16.39 -2.78 10.30
CA MET A 155 17.83 -2.79 10.00
C MET A 155 18.64 -2.30 11.20
N LEU A 156 18.16 -1.32 11.96
CA LEU A 156 18.81 -0.88 13.21
C LEU A 156 18.94 -2.02 14.22
N ILE A 157 17.90 -2.81 14.36
CA ILE A 157 17.86 -3.95 15.29
C ILE A 157 18.77 -5.07 14.77
N GLY A 158 18.70 -5.38 13.47
CA GLY A 158 19.56 -6.39 12.86
C GLY A 158 21.04 -6.01 12.92
N LEU A 159 21.39 -4.76 12.60
CA LEU A 159 22.77 -4.27 12.63
C LEU A 159 23.32 -4.18 14.05
N SER A 160 22.50 -3.83 15.06
CA SER A 160 22.97 -3.82 16.45
C SER A 160 23.28 -5.23 16.97
N VAL A 161 22.43 -6.21 16.65
CA VAL A 161 22.69 -7.63 16.97
C VAL A 161 23.92 -8.13 16.22
N LEU A 162 24.06 -7.83 14.92
CA LEU A 162 25.25 -8.16 14.14
C LEU A 162 26.52 -7.54 14.74
N SER A 163 26.49 -6.25 15.07
CA SER A 163 27.61 -5.53 15.66
C SER A 163 28.04 -6.17 16.99
N SER A 164 27.09 -6.54 17.85
CA SER A 164 27.36 -7.24 19.11
C SER A 164 27.99 -8.62 18.88
N LEU A 165 27.44 -9.43 17.97
CA LEU A 165 27.97 -10.75 17.65
C LEU A 165 29.38 -10.68 17.03
N LEU A 166 29.60 -9.77 16.09
CA LEU A 166 30.91 -9.55 15.49
C LEU A 166 31.93 -9.03 16.52
N SER A 167 31.51 -8.16 17.45
CA SER A 167 32.39 -7.66 18.51
C SER A 167 32.80 -8.72 19.53
N SER A 168 31.97 -9.76 19.70
CA SER A 168 32.28 -10.92 20.55
C SER A 168 33.09 -12.00 19.82
N GLY A 169 33.55 -11.74 18.59
CA GLY A 169 34.39 -12.64 17.82
C GLY A 169 33.64 -13.74 17.07
N VAL A 170 32.30 -13.67 16.99
CA VAL A 170 31.51 -14.61 16.18
C VAL A 170 31.81 -14.38 14.69
N GLY A 171 32.03 -15.45 13.94
CA GLY A 171 32.26 -15.37 12.49
C GLY A 171 31.08 -14.74 11.75
N VAL A 172 31.36 -14.05 10.63
CA VAL A 172 30.35 -13.25 9.90
C VAL A 172 29.15 -14.09 9.43
N GLN A 173 29.35 -15.30 8.92
CA GLN A 173 28.25 -16.17 8.49
C GLN A 173 27.33 -16.56 9.65
N GLU A 174 27.91 -16.95 10.78
CA GLU A 174 27.16 -17.33 11.99
C GLU A 174 26.47 -16.11 12.62
N ALA A 175 27.12 -14.94 12.59
CA ALA A 175 26.52 -13.69 13.03
C ALA A 175 25.30 -13.31 12.17
N LEU A 176 25.39 -13.42 10.84
CA LEU A 176 24.27 -13.22 9.91
C LEU A 176 23.13 -14.21 10.16
N ARG A 177 23.45 -15.47 10.38
CA ARG A 177 22.46 -16.52 10.69
C ARG A 177 21.72 -16.21 11.99
N ARG A 178 22.42 -15.86 13.07
CA ARG A 178 21.80 -15.48 14.36
C ARG A 178 21.05 -14.16 14.30
N ALA A 179 21.54 -13.18 13.54
CA ALA A 179 20.79 -11.94 13.33
C ALA A 179 19.49 -12.19 12.56
N SER A 180 19.47 -13.17 11.65
CA SER A 180 18.26 -13.52 10.89
C SER A 180 17.12 -14.05 11.79
N THR A 181 17.44 -14.67 12.93
CA THR A 181 16.42 -15.24 13.84
C THR A 181 15.63 -14.17 14.61
N VAL A 182 16.11 -12.93 14.65
CA VAL A 182 15.41 -11.79 15.28
C VAL A 182 14.08 -11.49 14.57
N GLY A 183 14.00 -11.81 13.28
CA GLY A 183 12.82 -11.59 12.46
C GLY A 183 12.65 -10.15 11.99
N GLY A 184 11.79 -10.00 10.97
CA GLY A 184 11.54 -8.73 10.29
C GLY A 184 12.15 -8.67 8.89
N PRO A 185 11.84 -7.63 8.10
CA PRO A 185 12.16 -7.62 6.67
C PRO A 185 13.65 -7.57 6.36
N PHE A 186 14.46 -6.90 7.18
CA PHE A 186 15.93 -6.90 7.01
C PHE A 186 16.52 -8.23 7.47
N CYS A 187 16.16 -8.72 8.65
CA CYS A 187 16.64 -9.99 9.17
C CYS A 187 16.27 -11.18 8.28
N ASN A 188 15.07 -11.15 7.65
CA ASN A 188 14.68 -12.15 6.66
C ASN A 188 15.55 -12.09 5.39
N LEU A 189 16.03 -10.92 4.99
CA LEU A 189 16.99 -10.79 3.89
C LEU A 189 18.37 -11.35 4.28
N LEU A 190 18.79 -11.18 5.53
CA LEU A 190 20.01 -11.84 6.04
C LEU A 190 19.86 -13.35 5.99
N GLY A 191 18.72 -13.89 6.40
CA GLY A 191 18.42 -15.32 6.32
C GLY A 191 18.44 -15.83 4.88
N LEU A 192 17.85 -15.09 3.94
CA LEU A 192 17.91 -15.41 2.51
C LEU A 192 19.35 -15.39 1.99
N LEU A 193 20.14 -14.39 2.37
CA LEU A 193 21.53 -14.25 1.96
C LEU A 193 22.35 -15.45 2.44
N VAL A 194 22.26 -15.79 3.73
CA VAL A 194 22.97 -16.94 4.32
C VAL A 194 22.54 -18.24 3.63
N ALA A 195 21.24 -18.46 3.46
CA ALA A 195 20.74 -19.67 2.80
C ALA A 195 21.23 -19.79 1.34
N ARG A 196 21.39 -18.66 0.63
CA ARG A 196 21.90 -18.65 -0.75
C ARG A 196 23.41 -18.82 -0.81
N MET A 197 24.15 -18.28 0.15
CA MET A 197 25.60 -18.49 0.24
C MET A 197 25.99 -19.94 0.48
N GLU A 198 25.10 -20.75 1.07
CA GLU A 198 25.33 -22.19 1.29
C GLU A 198 25.16 -23.04 0.02
N VAL A 199 24.43 -22.53 -0.98
CA VAL A 199 24.02 -23.29 -2.17
C VAL A 199 24.65 -22.76 -3.45
N GLU A 200 24.86 -21.45 -3.55
CA GLU A 200 25.29 -20.74 -4.76
C GLU A 200 26.60 -19.98 -4.55
N ASP A 201 27.24 -19.59 -5.65
CA ASP A 201 28.38 -18.67 -5.63
C ASP A 201 27.98 -17.33 -4.97
N PHE A 202 28.89 -16.78 -4.17
CA PHE A 202 28.64 -15.62 -3.31
C PHE A 202 28.15 -14.40 -4.11
N ALA A 203 28.71 -14.17 -5.30
CA ALA A 203 28.25 -13.10 -6.18
C ALA A 203 26.77 -13.26 -6.59
N LYS A 204 26.35 -14.50 -6.91
CA LYS A 204 24.96 -14.81 -7.25
C LYS A 204 24.04 -14.70 -6.03
N ALA A 205 24.50 -15.12 -4.85
CA ALA A 205 23.75 -14.97 -3.60
C ALA A 205 23.43 -13.49 -3.30
N ILE A 206 24.38 -12.58 -3.53
CA ILE A 206 24.17 -11.14 -3.39
C ILE A 206 23.17 -10.61 -4.41
N ASP A 207 23.29 -11.00 -5.68
CA ASP A 207 22.36 -10.56 -6.73
C ASP A 207 20.92 -11.02 -6.48
N VAL A 208 20.74 -12.28 -6.06
CA VAL A 208 19.44 -12.82 -5.66
C VAL A 208 18.88 -12.06 -4.47
N THR A 209 19.71 -11.74 -3.47
CA THR A 209 19.30 -10.99 -2.28
C THR A 209 18.92 -9.55 -2.63
N ARG A 210 19.72 -8.88 -3.47
CA ARG A 210 19.44 -7.53 -4.00
C ARG A 210 18.12 -7.49 -4.75
N ALA A 211 17.79 -8.54 -5.50
CA ALA A 211 16.52 -8.63 -6.18
C ALA A 211 15.31 -8.73 -5.24
N HIS A 212 15.51 -9.14 -3.98
CA HIS A 212 14.48 -9.22 -2.94
C HIS A 212 14.38 -7.96 -2.07
N LEU A 213 15.24 -6.97 -2.29
CA LEU A 213 15.15 -5.67 -1.61
C LEU A 213 13.82 -4.99 -1.93
N PRO A 214 13.05 -4.53 -0.92
CA PRO A 214 11.81 -3.78 -1.12
C PRO A 214 11.98 -2.53 -1.99
N ASP A 215 13.11 -1.83 -1.84
CA ASP A 215 13.51 -0.71 -2.69
C ASP A 215 14.92 -0.96 -3.28
N PRO A 216 15.05 -1.11 -4.61
CA PRO A 216 16.34 -1.30 -5.26
C PRO A 216 17.29 -0.10 -5.13
N LYS A 217 16.74 1.10 -4.87
CA LYS A 217 17.52 2.35 -4.76
C LYS A 217 17.90 2.66 -3.31
N ASP A 218 17.57 1.79 -2.37
CA ASP A 218 17.95 1.95 -0.96
C ASP A 218 19.49 1.94 -0.84
N VAL A 219 20.05 3.08 -0.45
CA VAL A 219 21.49 3.29 -0.40
C VAL A 219 22.08 2.46 0.74
N GLU A 220 21.45 2.47 1.91
CA GLU A 220 21.95 1.77 3.10
C GLU A 220 21.97 0.26 2.91
N ALA A 221 20.89 -0.31 2.35
CA ALA A 221 20.83 -1.75 2.09
C ALA A 221 21.84 -2.20 1.02
N ASN A 222 22.06 -1.39 -0.02
CA ASN A 222 23.04 -1.70 -1.05
C ASN A 222 24.49 -1.57 -0.56
N LEU A 223 24.77 -0.57 0.29
CA LEU A 223 26.07 -0.43 0.94
C LEU A 223 26.36 -1.63 1.84
N PHE A 224 25.39 -2.06 2.65
CA PHE A 224 25.52 -3.28 3.45
C PHE A 224 25.90 -4.51 2.62
N LEU A 225 25.16 -4.79 1.54
CA LEU A 225 25.43 -5.95 0.69
C LEU A 225 26.81 -5.86 0.03
N ARG A 226 27.25 -4.65 -0.33
CA ARG A 226 28.58 -4.40 -0.87
C ARG A 226 29.67 -4.64 0.18
N ASP A 227 29.50 -4.16 1.41
CA ASP A 227 30.46 -4.37 2.50
C ASP A 227 30.62 -5.85 2.84
N ILE A 228 29.50 -6.59 2.83
CA ILE A 228 29.50 -8.04 3.01
C ILE A 228 30.23 -8.72 1.85
N TYR A 229 30.03 -8.28 0.61
CA TYR A 229 30.80 -8.77 -0.53
C TYR A 229 32.30 -8.49 -0.43
N ASP A 230 32.68 -7.27 -0.06
CA ASP A 230 34.08 -6.89 0.07
C ASP A 230 34.79 -7.66 1.21
N PHE A 231 34.07 -8.12 2.22
CA PHE A 231 34.62 -9.03 3.21
C PHE A 231 34.91 -10.41 2.64
N PHE A 232 33.97 -11.04 1.95
CA PHE A 232 34.20 -12.39 1.40
C PHE A 232 35.19 -12.38 0.24
N ALA A 233 35.23 -11.32 -0.57
CA ALA A 233 36.14 -11.20 -1.71
C ALA A 233 37.54 -10.71 -1.31
N ASN A 234 37.63 -9.73 -0.41
CA ASN A 234 38.88 -9.00 -0.11
C ASN A 234 39.31 -9.09 1.37
N ASN A 235 38.63 -9.88 2.19
CA ASN A 235 38.91 -10.09 3.62
C ASN A 235 38.92 -8.78 4.46
N ARG A 236 38.12 -7.79 4.06
CA ARG A 236 38.02 -6.49 4.74
C ARG A 236 37.19 -6.57 6.03
N PRO A 237 37.62 -5.97 7.14
CA PRO A 237 36.89 -6.06 8.40
C PRO A 237 35.48 -5.46 8.31
N VAL A 238 34.45 -6.28 8.57
CA VAL A 238 33.02 -5.91 8.48
C VAL A 238 32.53 -5.09 9.67
N LEU A 239 33.16 -5.26 10.83
CA LEU A 239 32.67 -4.66 12.08
C LEU A 239 32.61 -3.12 12.01
N SER A 240 33.63 -2.48 11.44
CA SER A 240 33.66 -1.02 11.26
C SER A 240 32.57 -0.56 10.28
N SER A 241 32.35 -1.30 9.19
CA SER A 241 31.32 -0.99 8.21
C SER A 241 29.91 -1.13 8.80
N VAL A 242 29.65 -2.21 9.55
CA VAL A 242 28.36 -2.44 10.22
C VAL A 242 28.07 -1.36 11.28
N LYS A 243 29.07 -0.93 12.05
CA LYS A 243 28.90 0.17 13.02
C LYS A 243 28.62 1.50 12.32
N GLY A 244 29.38 1.83 11.28
CA GLY A 244 29.16 3.05 10.50
C GLY A 244 27.79 3.07 9.84
N LEU A 245 27.35 1.93 9.31
CA LEU A 245 26.02 1.78 8.74
C LEU A 245 24.92 1.89 9.80
N GLN A 246 25.11 1.30 10.99
CA GLN A 246 24.17 1.42 12.09
C GLN A 246 23.94 2.89 12.47
N GLU A 247 25.00 3.69 12.56
CA GLU A 247 24.92 5.11 12.88
C GLU A 247 24.26 5.92 11.75
N SER A 248 24.59 5.61 10.50
CA SER A 248 23.96 6.24 9.32
C SER A 248 22.46 5.95 9.26
N VAL A 249 22.05 4.69 9.45
CA VAL A 249 20.63 4.30 9.46
C VAL A 249 19.92 4.97 10.65
N HIS A 250 20.60 5.10 11.80
CA HIS A 250 20.02 5.72 12.99
C HIS A 250 19.68 7.19 12.71
N ARG A 251 20.63 7.94 12.15
CA ARG A 251 20.40 9.32 11.71
C ARG A 251 19.26 9.40 10.68
N SER A 252 19.26 8.55 9.66
CA SER A 252 18.23 8.60 8.61
C SER A 252 16.82 8.30 9.14
N VAL A 253 16.69 7.38 10.10
CA VAL A 253 15.40 7.08 10.73
C VAL A 253 14.92 8.28 11.56
N VAL A 254 15.82 8.94 12.31
CA VAL A 254 15.49 10.14 13.07
C VAL A 254 15.00 11.27 12.15
N GLU A 255 15.76 11.60 11.11
CA GLU A 255 15.38 12.62 10.12
C GLU A 255 14.01 12.31 9.48
N ALA A 256 13.79 11.06 9.07
CA ALA A 256 12.50 10.64 8.50
C ALA A 256 11.33 10.75 9.50
N THR A 257 11.58 10.52 10.80
CA THR A 257 10.55 10.71 11.84
C THR A 257 10.23 12.18 12.06
N GLU A 258 11.23 13.06 12.00
CA GLU A 258 11.05 14.51 12.12
C GLU A 258 10.25 15.07 10.93
N GLU A 259 10.58 14.67 9.69
CA GLU A 259 9.82 15.06 8.50
C GLU A 259 8.35 14.62 8.59
N ARG A 260 8.10 13.39 9.06
CA ARG A 260 6.72 12.90 9.27
C ARG A 260 5.99 13.71 10.32
N ALA A 261 6.65 14.04 11.43
CA ALA A 261 6.06 14.87 12.47
C ALA A 261 5.71 16.28 11.94
N ALA A 262 6.59 16.87 11.12
CA ALA A 262 6.34 18.17 10.47
C ALA A 262 5.13 18.12 9.52
N LEU A 263 5.02 17.08 8.67
CA LEU A 263 3.89 16.90 7.76
C LEU A 263 2.57 16.65 8.50
N VAL A 264 2.59 15.87 9.57
CA VAL A 264 1.40 15.64 10.41
C VAL A 264 0.97 16.93 11.08
N ARG A 265 1.90 17.74 11.60
CA ARG A 265 1.63 19.06 12.17
C ARG A 265 1.01 20.01 11.15
N GLN A 266 1.53 20.05 9.92
CA GLN A 266 0.96 20.86 8.84
C GLN A 266 -0.46 20.41 8.47
N ARG A 267 -0.69 19.11 8.31
CA ARG A 267 -2.02 18.56 7.98
C ARG A 267 -3.03 18.79 9.10
N ALA A 268 -2.65 18.57 10.35
CA ALA A 268 -3.48 18.83 11.52
C ALA A 268 -3.90 20.31 11.59
N GLY A 269 -2.96 21.24 11.31
CA GLY A 269 -3.26 22.66 11.20
C GLY A 269 -4.29 22.97 10.11
N LEU A 270 -4.14 22.35 8.93
CA LEU A 270 -5.04 22.53 7.80
C LEU A 270 -6.46 21.98 8.07
N PHE A 271 -6.56 20.82 8.73
CA PHE A 271 -7.85 20.28 9.18
C PHE A 271 -8.50 21.17 10.26
N GLY A 272 -7.70 21.73 11.17
CA GLY A 272 -8.20 22.72 12.13
C GLY A 272 -8.77 23.96 11.45
N VAL A 273 -8.06 24.54 10.48
CA VAL A 273 -8.53 25.71 9.71
C VAL A 273 -9.80 25.37 8.92
N MET A 274 -9.86 24.20 8.28
CA MET A 274 -11.05 23.75 7.55
C MET A 274 -12.26 23.50 8.47
N ALA A 275 -12.04 22.98 9.68
CA ALA A 275 -13.09 22.80 10.67
C ALA A 275 -13.66 24.15 11.14
N VAL A 276 -12.79 25.13 11.39
CA VAL A 276 -13.20 26.50 11.75
C VAL A 276 -13.97 27.16 10.59
N LEU A 277 -13.48 27.05 9.36
CA LEU A 277 -14.18 27.53 8.16
C LEU A 277 -15.55 26.87 7.98
N GLY A 278 -15.64 25.55 8.19
CA GLY A 278 -16.90 24.82 8.15
C GLY A 278 -17.90 25.30 9.21
N LEU A 279 -17.41 25.58 10.42
CA LEU A 279 -18.22 26.11 11.52
C LEU A 279 -18.70 27.55 11.22
N VAL A 280 -17.82 28.40 10.69
CA VAL A 280 -18.17 29.76 10.25
C VAL A 280 -19.20 29.73 9.12
N LEU A 281 -19.01 28.87 8.11
CA LEU A 281 -19.98 28.68 7.04
C LEU A 281 -21.32 28.16 7.55
N ALA A 282 -21.33 27.23 8.51
CA ALA A 282 -22.57 26.74 9.12
C ALA A 282 -23.34 27.83 9.87
N ILE A 283 -22.63 28.78 10.49
CA ILE A 283 -23.23 29.92 11.20
C ILE A 283 -23.74 30.98 10.21
N ILE A 284 -23.02 31.24 9.13
CA ILE A 284 -23.35 32.32 8.16
C ILE A 284 -24.36 31.86 7.09
N ALA A 285 -24.32 30.61 6.67
CA ALA A 285 -25.24 30.03 5.67
C ALA A 285 -26.73 30.34 5.91
N PRO A 286 -27.30 30.26 7.13
CA PRO A 286 -28.70 30.62 7.35
C PRO A 286 -29.02 32.10 7.10
N PHE A 287 -28.04 33.00 7.16
CA PHE A 287 -28.23 34.44 6.93
C PHE A 287 -28.00 34.84 5.47
N THR A 288 -27.19 34.10 4.71
CA THR A 288 -26.84 34.46 3.32
C THR A 288 -27.68 33.72 2.28
N LEU A 289 -28.18 32.53 2.56
CA LEU A 289 -29.06 31.75 1.66
C LEU A 289 -30.56 32.08 1.80
N ALA A 290 -30.91 33.05 2.65
CA ALA A 290 -32.27 33.55 2.80
C ALA A 290 -32.43 35.03 2.39
N PRO A 291 -32.17 35.43 1.12
CA PRO A 291 -32.63 36.71 0.64
C PRO A 291 -34.08 36.57 0.15
N GLY A 292 -35.05 36.80 1.03
CA GLY A 292 -36.45 36.98 0.61
C GLY A 292 -37.50 36.34 1.51
N ALA A 293 -37.70 36.86 2.72
CA ALA A 293 -38.94 36.68 3.47
C ALA A 293 -39.21 37.90 4.37
N SER A 294 -39.30 39.08 3.77
CA SER A 294 -39.92 40.24 4.41
C SER A 294 -40.90 40.90 3.44
N ALA A 295 -42.15 40.45 3.44
CA ALA A 295 -43.33 41.25 3.10
C ALA A 295 -44.62 40.43 3.23
N GLY A 296 -45.54 40.90 4.08
CA GLY A 296 -46.98 40.77 3.83
C GLY A 296 -47.82 40.02 4.89
N VAL A 297 -48.63 40.82 5.62
CA VAL A 297 -50.03 40.55 6.03
C VAL A 297 -50.24 39.36 6.99
N GLY A 298 -50.86 39.46 8.17
CA GLY A 298 -51.85 40.37 8.73
C GLY A 298 -52.79 39.54 9.63
N SER A 299 -53.35 40.17 10.67
CA SER A 299 -54.57 39.80 11.42
C SER A 299 -54.70 38.39 12.06
N GLY A 300 -54.87 38.36 13.39
CA GLY A 300 -55.67 37.32 14.06
C GLY A 300 -55.32 37.03 15.52
N LEU A 301 -56.12 37.60 16.45
CA LEU A 301 -56.37 37.18 17.85
C LEU A 301 -55.20 37.44 18.83
N MET A 302 -55.31 38.25 19.89
CA MET A 302 -56.42 38.72 20.73
C MET A 302 -56.29 40.22 21.03
#